data_AF-A0AAV8XE33-F1
#
_entry.id   AF-A0AAV8XE33-F1
#
_cell.length_a   1.000
_cell.length_b   1.000
_cell.length_c   1.000
_cell.angle_alpha   90.00
_cell.angle_beta   90.00
_cell.angle_gamma   90.00
#
_symmetry.space_group_name_H-M   'P 1'
#
loop_
_entity.id
_entity.type
_entity.pdbx_description
1 polymer ?
#
loop_
_entity_poly.entity_id
_entity_poly.type
_entity_poly.pdbx_seq_one_letter_code
_entity_poly.pdbx_strand_id
1 'polypeptide(L)'
;MSATLETGGPLGATYRCSDNGWINQDLFVDWLEHFSKYAKPSSDDPVLLVCDNHGSHVSLAMYDFCKEHHIHVVSLPHHTSHKTQPLDVSFFGPLKNAFYRECDLHLKVTAHEKIKMFELASLFNKAYVRVATMEKAVAGLRSTGIFPLDVDRFTADDFAPAEEYRTIRTECELENGIQTKIAETPVTTTSEVGGPITSTSATPEIQYRISQHLRVPKYKVH
;
A
#
# COMPACT_ATOMS: atom_id res chain seq x y z
N MET A 1 22.68 16.71 -7.52
CA MET A 1 22.71 15.45 -8.30
C MET A 1 23.54 15.67 -9.55
N SER A 2 24.41 14.73 -9.91
CA SER A 2 25.16 14.80 -11.18
C SER A 2 24.24 14.34 -12.30
N ALA A 3 24.18 15.11 -13.40
CA ALA A 3 23.37 14.80 -14.59
C ALA A 3 23.65 13.41 -15.21
N THR A 4 24.73 12.75 -14.79
CA THR A 4 25.11 11.41 -15.25
C THR A 4 24.20 10.29 -14.75
N LEU A 5 23.55 10.43 -13.58
CA LEU A 5 22.72 9.36 -13.00
C LEU A 5 21.42 9.09 -13.77
N GLU A 6 20.99 10.03 -14.61
CA GLU A 6 19.71 9.98 -15.33
C GLU A 6 19.86 9.37 -16.73
N THR A 7 21.10 9.15 -17.17
CA THR A 7 21.44 8.79 -18.54
C THR A 7 20.75 7.49 -18.98
N GLY A 8 19.93 7.58 -20.04
CA GLY A 8 19.24 6.42 -20.60
C GLY A 8 18.07 5.89 -19.77
N GLY A 9 17.66 6.62 -18.73
CA GLY A 9 16.52 6.29 -17.87
C GLY A 9 15.14 6.32 -18.56
N PRO A 10 14.07 5.85 -17.89
CA PRO A 10 12.73 5.90 -18.43
C PRO A 10 12.28 7.33 -18.75
N LEU A 11 11.56 7.50 -19.85
CA LEU A 11 11.12 8.82 -20.29
C LEU A 11 10.18 9.43 -19.25
N GLY A 12 10.45 10.68 -18.87
CA GLY A 12 9.63 11.41 -17.91
C GLY A 12 9.87 11.03 -16.44
N ALA A 13 10.81 10.14 -16.13
CA ALA A 13 11.18 9.80 -14.76
C ALA A 13 11.90 10.97 -14.06
N THR A 14 11.69 11.09 -12.76
CA THR A 14 12.42 12.02 -11.89
C THR A 14 13.38 11.26 -10.98
N TYR A 15 14.57 11.82 -10.80
CA TYR A 15 15.62 11.25 -9.96
C TYR A 15 15.80 12.11 -8.72
N ARG A 16 15.88 11.45 -7.57
CA ARG A 16 16.12 12.05 -6.26
C ARG A 16 17.01 11.13 -5.43
N CYS A 17 17.77 11.70 -4.50
CA CYS A 17 18.62 10.95 -3.58
C CYS A 17 18.50 11.54 -2.18
N SER A 18 18.54 10.68 -1.17
CA SER A 18 18.71 11.06 0.23
C SER A 18 20.07 10.55 0.74
N ASP A 19 20.56 11.14 1.82
CA ASP A 19 21.87 10.79 2.40
C ASP A 19 21.93 9.35 2.91
N ASN A 20 20.81 8.80 3.36
CA ASN A 20 20.70 7.44 3.90
C ASN A 20 20.11 6.43 2.90
N GLY A 21 19.76 6.86 1.69
CA GLY A 21 19.14 6.01 0.66
C GLY A 21 17.67 5.65 0.90
N TRP A 22 17.04 6.15 1.98
CA TRP A 22 15.63 5.95 2.28
C TRP A 22 14.78 7.15 1.84
N ILE A 23 13.53 6.91 1.47
CA ILE A 23 12.59 8.00 1.20
C ILE A 23 12.29 8.74 2.51
N ASN A 24 12.33 10.08 2.45
CA ASN A 24 11.92 10.95 3.55
C ASN A 24 10.64 11.71 3.16
N GLN A 25 10.11 12.53 4.08
CA GLN A 25 8.85 13.24 3.86
C GLN A 25 8.92 14.20 2.65
N ASP A 26 10.00 14.96 2.51
CA ASP A 26 10.17 15.91 1.40
C ASP A 26 10.23 15.20 0.05
N LEU A 27 10.99 14.11 -0.04
CA LEU A 27 11.07 13.29 -1.24
C LEU A 27 9.76 12.60 -1.58
N PHE A 28 8.93 12.29 -0.58
CA PHE A 28 7.61 11.74 -0.80
C PHE A 28 6.64 12.79 -1.35
N VAL A 29 6.72 14.05 -0.91
CA VAL A 29 5.95 15.16 -1.48
C VAL A 29 6.37 15.42 -2.93
N ASP A 30 7.67 15.46 -3.23
CA ASP A 30 8.18 15.55 -4.60
C ASP A 30 7.61 14.42 -5.50
N TRP A 31 7.53 13.21 -4.95
CA TRP A 31 6.94 12.07 -5.64
C TRP A 31 5.42 12.23 -5.83
N LEU A 32 4.69 12.77 -4.86
CA LEU A 32 3.25 13.04 -4.97
C LEU A 32 2.93 14.11 -6.02
N GLU A 33 3.72 15.17 -6.11
CA GLU A 33 3.58 16.18 -7.15
C GLU A 33 3.76 15.57 -8.54
N HIS A 34 4.80 14.73 -8.69
CA HIS A 34 5.03 13.98 -9.90
C HIS A 34 3.87 13.03 -10.22
N PHE A 35 3.39 12.28 -9.24
CA PHE A 35 2.27 11.37 -9.37
C PHE A 35 1.01 12.10 -9.84
N SER A 36 0.64 13.20 -9.16
CA SER A 36 -0.53 14.02 -9.48
C SER A 36 -0.47 14.56 -10.92
N LYS A 37 0.71 14.98 -11.38
CA LYS A 37 0.92 15.44 -12.76
C LYS A 37 0.55 14.39 -13.82
N TYR A 38 0.81 13.11 -13.57
CA TYR A 38 0.54 12.04 -14.53
C TYR A 38 -0.81 11.35 -14.31
N ALA A 39 -1.21 11.14 -13.06
CA ALA A 39 -2.49 10.55 -12.69
C ALA A 39 -3.67 11.49 -12.98
N LYS A 40 -3.43 12.81 -12.97
CA LYS A 40 -4.40 13.88 -13.25
C LYS A 40 -5.72 13.72 -12.46
N PRO A 41 -5.64 13.54 -11.14
CA PRO A 41 -6.83 13.44 -10.31
C PRO A 41 -7.66 14.73 -10.37
N SER A 42 -8.98 14.58 -10.28
CA SER A 42 -9.91 15.71 -10.29
C SER A 42 -11.13 15.41 -9.42
N SER A 43 -11.98 16.41 -9.19
CA SER A 43 -13.22 16.20 -8.43
C SER A 43 -14.17 15.20 -9.10
N ASP A 44 -14.12 15.09 -10.43
CA ASP A 44 -14.98 14.17 -11.20
C ASP A 44 -14.34 12.78 -11.38
N ASP A 45 -13.02 12.69 -11.23
CA ASP A 45 -12.23 11.46 -11.36
C ASP A 45 -11.15 11.41 -10.26
N PRO A 46 -11.53 11.14 -9.00
CA PRO A 46 -10.58 11.09 -7.90
C PRO A 46 -9.74 9.82 -7.96
N VAL A 47 -8.52 9.90 -7.42
CA VAL A 47 -7.56 8.78 -7.47
C VAL A 47 -7.40 8.16 -6.09
N LEU A 48 -7.44 6.83 -6.01
CA LEU A 48 -7.10 6.08 -4.80
C LEU A 48 -5.61 5.70 -4.83
N LEU A 49 -4.86 6.23 -3.88
CA LEU A 49 -3.48 5.85 -3.60
C LEU A 49 -3.43 4.83 -2.46
N VAL A 50 -2.96 3.62 -2.76
CA VAL A 50 -2.78 2.55 -1.77
C VAL A 50 -1.30 2.48 -1.38
N CYS A 51 -0.99 2.80 -0.13
CA CYS A 51 0.36 2.79 0.42
C CYS A 51 0.56 1.62 1.38
N ASP A 52 1.81 1.16 1.52
CA ASP A 52 2.16 0.35 2.68
C ASP A 52 2.22 1.25 3.93
N ASN A 53 2.09 0.66 5.11
CA ASN A 53 2.11 1.42 6.38
C ASN A 53 3.54 1.74 6.83
N HIS A 54 4.37 2.25 5.92
CA HIS A 54 5.69 2.77 6.24
C HIS A 54 5.57 4.19 6.81
N GLY A 55 6.16 4.43 7.99
CA GLY A 55 5.96 5.65 8.78
C GLY A 55 6.39 6.96 8.09
N SER A 56 7.08 6.90 6.96
CA SER A 56 7.37 8.06 6.12
C SER A 56 6.14 8.66 5.43
N HIS A 57 5.04 7.91 5.34
CA HIS A 57 3.80 8.31 4.62
C HIS A 57 2.81 9.10 5.49
N VAL A 58 3.22 9.62 6.64
CA VAL A 58 2.32 10.34 7.54
C VAL A 58 2.93 11.69 7.89
N SER A 59 2.75 12.66 7.01
CA SER A 59 2.98 14.08 7.31
C SER A 59 1.70 14.86 7.04
N LEU A 60 1.49 15.96 7.76
CA LEU A 60 0.35 16.84 7.54
C LEU A 60 0.37 17.43 6.13
N ALA A 61 1.56 17.85 5.67
CA ALA A 61 1.75 18.40 4.33
C ALA A 61 1.34 17.41 3.22
N MET A 62 1.66 16.12 3.38
CA MET A 62 1.22 15.08 2.45
C MET A 62 -0.31 14.96 2.41
N TYR A 63 -0.95 14.95 3.58
CA TYR A 63 -2.41 14.83 3.66
C TYR A 63 -3.12 16.02 3.03
N ASP A 64 -2.65 17.24 3.32
CA ASP A 64 -3.21 18.47 2.75
C ASP A 64 -3.07 18.48 1.22
N PHE A 65 -1.90 18.11 0.70
CA PHE A 65 -1.68 17.95 -0.73
C PHE A 65 -2.65 16.94 -1.35
N CYS A 66 -2.73 15.72 -0.79
CA CYS A 66 -3.62 14.69 -1.33
C CYS A 66 -5.08 15.15 -1.33
N LYS A 67 -5.52 15.82 -0.26
CA LYS A 67 -6.89 16.34 -0.16
C LYS A 67 -7.17 17.42 -1.20
N GLU A 68 -6.27 18.38 -1.38
CA GLU A 68 -6.40 19.46 -2.36
C GLU A 68 -6.41 18.93 -3.81
N HIS A 69 -5.68 17.84 -4.06
CA HIS A 69 -5.57 17.23 -5.38
C HIS A 69 -6.53 16.05 -5.62
N HIS A 70 -7.57 15.85 -4.81
CA HIS A 70 -8.54 14.75 -4.98
C HIS A 70 -7.91 13.34 -5.00
N ILE A 71 -6.87 13.15 -4.19
CA ILE A 71 -6.20 11.87 -3.96
C ILE A 71 -6.65 11.32 -2.60
N HIS A 72 -7.30 10.17 -2.61
CA HIS A 72 -7.65 9.43 -1.41
C HIS A 72 -6.52 8.47 -1.05
N VAL A 73 -5.99 8.55 0.16
CA VAL A 73 -4.91 7.67 0.61
C VAL A 73 -5.47 6.59 1.52
N VAL A 74 -5.11 5.33 1.25
CA VAL A 74 -5.40 4.18 2.10
C VAL A 74 -4.09 3.45 2.42
N SER A 75 -3.84 3.21 3.70
CA SER A 75 -2.69 2.42 4.15
C SER A 75 -3.10 0.97 4.38
N LEU A 76 -2.31 0.04 3.85
CA LEU A 76 -2.51 -1.39 4.06
C LEU A 76 -2.10 -1.80 5.48
N PRO A 77 -2.77 -2.77 6.12
CA PRO A 77 -2.39 -3.27 7.44
C PRO A 77 -0.94 -3.77 7.45
N HIS A 78 -0.26 -3.60 8.59
CA HIS A 78 1.11 -4.08 8.78
C HIS A 78 1.24 -5.57 8.47
N HIS A 79 2.39 -5.96 7.92
CA HIS A 79 2.76 -7.35 7.61
C HIS A 79 1.84 -8.09 6.62
N THR A 80 0.96 -7.38 5.91
CA THR A 80 0.07 -7.99 4.91
C THR A 80 0.55 -7.82 3.47
N SER A 81 1.65 -7.10 3.22
CA SER A 81 2.08 -6.71 1.86
C SER A 81 2.20 -7.88 0.88
N HIS A 82 2.72 -9.02 1.33
CA HIS A 82 2.83 -10.26 0.53
C HIS A 82 1.49 -10.79 -0.03
N LYS A 83 0.36 -10.29 0.48
CA LYS A 83 -1.01 -10.65 0.08
C LYS A 83 -1.79 -9.47 -0.48
N THR A 84 -1.64 -8.29 0.10
CA THR A 84 -2.49 -7.12 -0.16
C THR A 84 -1.84 -6.07 -1.06
N GLN A 85 -0.51 -6.07 -1.22
CA GLN A 85 0.22 -5.05 -1.97
C GLN A 85 0.41 -5.49 -3.44
N PRO A 86 -0.29 -4.87 -4.41
CA PRO A 86 -0.27 -5.32 -5.81
C PRO A 86 1.12 -5.38 -6.42
N LEU A 87 1.96 -4.40 -6.07
CA LEU A 87 3.33 -4.30 -6.58
C LEU A 87 4.21 -5.45 -6.09
N ASP A 88 4.04 -5.87 -4.83
CA ASP A 88 4.80 -6.99 -4.27
C ASP A 88 4.37 -8.31 -4.88
N VAL A 89 3.05 -8.52 -5.01
CA VAL A 89 2.47 -9.78 -5.51
C VAL A 89 2.78 -10.00 -6.99
N SER A 90 2.78 -8.95 -7.82
CA SER A 90 2.75 -9.12 -9.27
C SER A 90 3.84 -8.41 -10.06
N PHE A 91 4.44 -7.34 -9.53
CA PHE A 91 5.29 -6.43 -10.31
C PHE A 91 6.78 -6.56 -9.96
N PHE A 92 7.13 -6.50 -8.67
CA PHE A 92 8.53 -6.44 -8.24
C PHE A 92 9.32 -7.72 -8.52
N GLY A 93 8.71 -8.89 -8.38
CA GLY A 93 9.37 -10.16 -8.73
C GLY A 93 9.82 -10.18 -10.20
N PRO A 94 8.89 -10.00 -11.16
CA PRO A 94 9.23 -9.89 -12.58
C PRO A 94 10.22 -8.77 -12.90
N LEU A 95 10.10 -7.59 -12.27
CA LEU A 95 11.00 -6.47 -12.49
C LEU A 95 12.43 -6.79 -12.04
N LYS A 96 12.61 -7.37 -10.84
CA LYS A 96 13.91 -7.79 -10.33
C LYS A 96 14.58 -8.80 -11.27
N ASN A 97 13.81 -9.81 -11.72
CA ASN A 97 14.32 -10.81 -12.65
C ASN A 97 14.75 -10.20 -14.00
N ALA A 98 13.94 -9.31 -14.55
CA ALA A 98 14.28 -8.60 -15.79
C ALA A 98 15.52 -7.72 -15.59
N PHE A 99 15.62 -7.02 -14.47
CA PHE A 99 16.75 -6.16 -14.15
C PHE A 99 18.05 -6.95 -13.97
N TYR A 100 18.04 -8.04 -13.22
CA TYR A 100 19.21 -8.93 -13.09
C TYR A 100 19.66 -9.49 -14.43
N ARG A 101 18.72 -9.86 -15.30
CA ARG A 101 19.06 -10.28 -16.66
C ARG A 101 19.75 -9.18 -17.47
N GLU A 102 19.29 -7.93 -17.39
CA GLU A 102 19.95 -6.82 -18.10
C GLU A 102 21.35 -6.53 -17.52
N CYS A 103 21.53 -6.66 -16.21
CA CYS A 103 22.84 -6.59 -15.57
C CYS A 103 23.79 -7.70 -16.06
N ASP A 104 23.33 -8.95 -16.10
CA ASP A 104 24.12 -10.09 -16.57
C ASP A 104 24.53 -9.94 -18.04
N LEU A 105 23.61 -9.45 -18.89
CA LEU A 105 23.91 -9.17 -20.29
C LEU A 105 24.94 -8.06 -20.43
N HIS A 106 24.82 -7.00 -19.63
CA HIS A 106 25.77 -5.90 -19.63
C HIS A 106 27.17 -6.41 -19.24
N LEU A 107 27.30 -7.17 -18.16
CA LEU A 107 28.58 -7.77 -17.73
C LEU A 107 29.22 -8.63 -18.83
N LYS A 108 28.44 -9.40 -19.58
CA LYS A 108 28.95 -10.21 -20.69
C LYS A 108 29.49 -9.36 -21.83
N VAL A 109 28.82 -8.25 -22.15
CA VAL A 109 29.21 -7.34 -23.24
C VAL A 109 30.42 -6.49 -22.86
N THR A 110 30.56 -6.11 -21.59
CA THR A 110 31.65 -5.25 -21.09
C THR A 110 32.83 -6.02 -20.51
N ALA A 111 32.97 -7.31 -20.86
CA ALA A 111 34.05 -8.16 -20.35
C ALA A 111 34.16 -8.19 -18.82
N HIS A 112 33.01 -8.20 -18.13
CA HIS A 112 32.86 -8.26 -16.67
C HIS A 112 33.36 -7.02 -15.92
N GLU A 113 33.37 -5.85 -16.58
CA GLU A 113 33.52 -4.58 -15.86
C GLU A 113 32.40 -4.37 -14.84
N LYS A 114 32.73 -3.77 -13.70
CA LYS A 114 31.74 -3.39 -12.69
C LYS A 114 30.76 -2.39 -13.28
N ILE A 115 29.46 -2.63 -13.07
CA ILE A 115 28.39 -1.70 -13.43
C ILE A 115 28.60 -0.38 -12.67
N LYS A 116 28.66 0.72 -13.41
CA LYS A 116 28.85 2.07 -12.89
C LYS A 116 27.49 2.70 -12.61
N MET A 117 27.47 3.67 -11.69
CA MET A 117 26.22 4.32 -11.25
C MET A 117 25.43 4.98 -12.40
N PHE A 118 26.10 5.53 -13.41
CA PHE A 118 25.45 6.16 -14.56
C PHE A 118 24.83 5.16 -15.56
N GLU A 119 25.17 3.87 -15.45
CA GLU A 119 24.59 2.81 -16.29
C GLU A 119 23.30 2.27 -15.69
N LEU A 120 23.10 2.49 -14.39
CA LEU A 120 21.99 1.95 -13.62
C LEU A 120 20.63 2.35 -14.19
N ALA A 121 20.44 3.63 -14.50
CA ALA A 121 19.19 4.14 -15.05
C ALA A 121 18.88 3.51 -16.42
N SER A 122 19.89 3.34 -17.28
CA SER A 122 19.73 2.68 -18.58
C SER A 122 19.37 1.20 -18.47
N LEU A 123 20.05 0.47 -17.58
CA LEU A 123 19.75 -0.95 -17.34
C LEU A 123 18.36 -1.13 -16.71
N PHE A 124 18.01 -0.27 -15.76
CA PHE A 124 16.68 -0.25 -15.17
C PHE A 124 15.61 0.03 -16.22
N ASN A 125 15.83 1.01 -17.10
CA ASN A 125 14.88 1.35 -18.15
C ASN A 125 14.60 0.15 -19.07
N LYS A 126 15.64 -0.56 -19.52
CA LYS A 126 15.49 -1.78 -20.36
C LYS A 126 14.63 -2.85 -19.69
N ALA A 127 14.79 -3.03 -18.38
CA ALA A 127 13.96 -3.95 -17.61
C ALA A 127 12.53 -3.42 -17.42
N TYR A 128 12.41 -2.14 -17.07
CA TYR A 128 11.15 -1.48 -16.77
C TYR A 128 10.21 -1.50 -17.96
N VAL A 129 10.65 -1.08 -19.16
CA VAL A 129 9.79 -1.07 -20.37
C VAL A 129 9.31 -2.46 -20.78
N ARG A 130 10.02 -3.52 -20.38
CA ARG A 130 9.61 -4.90 -20.64
C ARG A 130 8.54 -5.40 -19.66
N VAL A 131 8.55 -4.89 -18.43
CA VAL A 131 7.71 -5.39 -17.33
C VAL A 131 6.52 -4.49 -17.04
N ALA A 132 6.66 -3.17 -17.17
CA ALA A 132 5.62 -2.18 -16.92
C ALA A 132 4.51 -2.21 -17.98
N THR A 133 3.67 -3.23 -17.88
CA THR A 133 2.55 -3.54 -18.77
C THR A 133 1.24 -3.38 -18.03
N MET A 134 0.19 -2.94 -18.73
CA MET A 134 -1.14 -2.74 -18.14
C MET A 134 -1.72 -4.06 -17.63
N GLU A 135 -1.43 -5.16 -18.32
CA GLU A 135 -1.86 -6.49 -17.95
C GLU A 135 -1.34 -6.90 -16.58
N LYS A 136 -0.06 -6.59 -16.27
CA LYS A 136 0.52 -6.86 -14.95
C LYS A 136 -0.08 -5.95 -13.88
N ALA A 137 -0.32 -4.68 -14.19
CA ALA A 137 -0.96 -3.76 -13.25
C ALA A 137 -2.38 -4.25 -12.86
N VAL A 138 -3.19 -4.62 -13.86
CA VAL A 138 -4.55 -5.15 -13.65
C VAL A 138 -4.51 -6.50 -12.94
N ALA A 139 -3.60 -7.39 -13.31
CA ALA A 139 -3.43 -8.69 -12.65
C ALA A 139 -3.04 -8.53 -11.17
N GLY A 140 -2.16 -7.57 -10.86
CA GLY A 140 -1.78 -7.22 -9.51
C GLY A 140 -2.99 -6.80 -8.67
N LEU A 141 -3.74 -5.82 -9.14
CA LEU A 141 -4.94 -5.33 -8.44
C LEU A 141 -6.00 -6.42 -8.26
N ARG A 142 -6.17 -7.29 -9.24
CA ARG A 142 -7.09 -8.44 -9.15
C ARG A 142 -6.61 -9.45 -8.12
N SER A 143 -5.32 -9.77 -8.13
CA SER A 143 -4.73 -10.78 -7.25
C SER A 143 -4.82 -10.41 -5.77
N THR A 144 -4.90 -9.11 -5.45
CA THR A 144 -5.04 -8.59 -4.09
C THR A 144 -6.48 -8.25 -3.71
N GLY A 145 -7.45 -8.47 -4.61
CA GLY A 145 -8.86 -8.15 -4.38
C GLY A 145 -9.19 -6.66 -4.36
N ILE A 146 -8.26 -5.79 -4.79
CA ILE A 146 -8.48 -4.34 -4.84
C ILE A 146 -9.33 -3.98 -6.06
N PHE A 147 -9.04 -4.57 -7.23
CA PHE A 147 -9.81 -4.32 -8.44
C PHE A 147 -9.89 -5.53 -9.40
N PRO A 148 -11.11 -6.02 -9.72
CA PRO A 148 -12.39 -5.68 -9.09
C PRO A 148 -12.35 -5.90 -7.57
N LEU A 149 -13.13 -5.13 -6.82
CA LEU A 149 -13.18 -5.27 -5.37
C LEU A 149 -13.73 -6.65 -5.01
N ASP A 150 -12.92 -7.42 -4.29
CA ASP A 150 -13.25 -8.76 -3.80
C ASP A 150 -12.97 -8.80 -2.29
N VAL A 151 -14.03 -8.64 -1.51
CA VAL A 151 -13.95 -8.61 -0.04
C VAL A 151 -13.72 -9.99 0.56
N ASP A 152 -14.02 -11.05 -0.20
CA ASP A 152 -13.87 -12.45 0.22
C ASP A 152 -12.53 -13.03 -0.25
N ARG A 153 -11.65 -12.18 -0.79
CA ARG A 153 -10.34 -12.58 -1.30
C ARG A 153 -9.45 -13.26 -0.26
N PHE A 154 -9.63 -12.88 1.00
CA PHE A 154 -8.95 -13.45 2.16
C PHE A 154 -9.98 -14.13 3.06
N THR A 155 -9.66 -15.35 3.46
CA THR A 155 -10.52 -16.23 4.26
C THR A 155 -10.23 -16.09 5.75
N ALA A 156 -11.09 -16.64 6.61
CA ALA A 156 -10.89 -16.63 8.07
C ALA A 156 -9.51 -17.20 8.48
N ASP A 157 -9.01 -18.21 7.76
CA ASP A 157 -7.70 -18.82 8.00
C ASP A 157 -6.55 -17.82 7.77
N ASP A 158 -6.71 -16.86 6.85
CA ASP A 158 -5.71 -15.81 6.61
C ASP A 158 -5.60 -14.83 7.79
N PHE A 159 -6.61 -14.78 8.65
CA PHE A 159 -6.67 -13.96 9.85
C PHE A 159 -6.40 -14.74 11.15
N ALA A 160 -6.27 -16.07 11.09
CA ALA A 160 -6.02 -16.92 12.26
C ALA A 160 -4.83 -16.46 13.13
N PRO A 161 -3.68 -16.02 12.57
CA PRO A 161 -2.58 -15.50 13.38
C PRO A 161 -2.96 -14.24 14.16
N ALA A 162 -3.77 -13.34 13.59
CA ALA A 162 -4.20 -12.12 14.24
C ALA A 162 -5.18 -12.39 15.39
N GLU A 163 -5.99 -13.44 15.29
CA GLU A 163 -6.92 -13.86 16.34
C GLU A 163 -6.17 -14.44 17.54
N GLU A 164 -5.13 -15.24 17.31
CA GLU A 164 -4.26 -15.77 18.37
C GLU A 164 -3.53 -14.63 19.12
N TYR A 165 -3.02 -13.62 18.40
CA TYR A 165 -2.43 -12.44 19.03
C TYR A 165 -3.43 -11.61 19.86
N ARG A 166 -4.70 -11.49 19.41
CA ARG A 166 -5.73 -10.80 20.20
C ARG A 166 -6.04 -11.56 21.48
N THR A 167 -6.15 -12.88 21.42
CA THR A 167 -6.39 -13.71 22.61
C THR A 167 -5.26 -13.58 23.61
N ILE A 168 -4.00 -13.72 23.17
CA ILE A 168 -2.81 -13.55 24.03
C ILE A 168 -2.77 -12.15 24.65
N ARG A 169 -3.05 -11.10 23.88
CA ARG A 169 -3.04 -9.72 24.38
C ARG A 169 -4.15 -9.48 25.41
N THR A 170 -5.34 -10.02 25.16
CA THR A 170 -6.48 -9.87 26.08
C THR A 170 -6.24 -10.63 27.38
N GLU A 171 -5.66 -11.83 27.31
CA GLU A 171 -5.24 -12.61 28.48
C GLU A 171 -4.16 -11.88 29.29
N CYS A 172 -3.15 -11.32 28.61
CA CYS A 172 -2.06 -10.58 29.26
C CYS A 172 -2.54 -9.25 29.88
N GLU A 173 -3.53 -8.57 29.27
CA GLU A 173 -4.16 -7.36 29.82
C GLU A 173 -5.06 -7.69 31.03
N LEU A 174 -5.73 -8.85 31.03
CA LEU A 174 -6.50 -9.35 32.18
C LEU A 174 -5.62 -9.79 33.36
N GLU A 175 -4.47 -10.41 33.08
CA GLU A 175 -3.50 -10.82 34.10
C GLU A 175 -2.81 -9.62 34.78
N ASN A 176 -2.55 -8.55 34.04
CA ASN A 176 -1.94 -7.32 34.58
C ASN A 176 -2.95 -6.41 35.32
N GLY A 177 -4.26 -6.68 35.21
CA GLY A 177 -5.32 -5.93 35.89
C GLY A 177 -5.60 -6.36 37.34
N ILE A 178 -5.01 -7.46 37.82
CA ILE A 178 -5.26 -8.00 39.16
C ILE A 178 -4.08 -7.68 40.09
N GLN A 179 -3.85 -6.41 40.38
CA GLN A 179 -2.99 -6.03 41.52
C GLN A 179 -3.32 -4.67 42.12
N THR A 180 -4.55 -4.50 42.61
CA THR A 180 -4.79 -3.61 43.76
C THR A 180 -5.96 -4.11 44.63
N LYS A 181 -5.52 -4.62 45.78
CA LYS A 181 -6.17 -5.03 47.02
C LYS A 181 -7.63 -4.62 47.28
N ILE A 182 -8.35 -5.66 47.72
CA ILE A 182 -9.57 -5.74 48.52
C ILE A 182 -9.58 -4.75 49.70
N ALA A 183 -10.73 -4.10 49.89
CA ALA A 183 -11.23 -3.71 51.21
C ALA A 183 -12.75 -4.00 51.27
N GLU A 184 -13.14 -4.94 52.13
CA GLU A 184 -14.52 -5.33 52.46
C GLU A 184 -15.25 -4.21 53.22
N THR A 185 -16.56 -4.02 53.08
CA THR A 185 -17.61 -4.65 53.93
C THR A 185 -19.04 -4.25 53.46
N PRO A 186 -20.12 -4.93 53.93
CA PRO A 186 -21.27 -5.39 53.12
C PRO A 186 -22.57 -4.56 53.30
N VAL A 187 -23.62 -4.86 52.51
CA VAL A 187 -25.05 -5.00 52.94
C VAL A 187 -26.01 -5.28 51.76
N THR A 188 -26.70 -6.43 51.86
CA THR A 188 -28.12 -6.79 51.57
C THR A 188 -28.78 -6.64 50.17
N THR A 189 -29.00 -7.82 49.56
CA THR A 189 -30.22 -8.43 48.94
C THR A 189 -31.31 -7.56 48.28
N THR A 190 -31.61 -7.79 46.99
CA THR A 190 -32.91 -8.30 46.47
C THR A 190 -32.91 -8.54 44.95
N SER A 191 -33.79 -9.45 44.53
CA SER A 191 -33.92 -10.18 43.27
C SER A 191 -34.41 -9.37 42.06
N GLU A 192 -34.06 -9.79 40.82
CA GLU A 192 -34.97 -10.28 39.75
C GLU A 192 -34.42 -10.09 38.30
N VAL A 193 -34.33 -11.23 37.59
CA VAL A 193 -34.71 -11.55 36.19
C VAL A 193 -34.61 -10.49 35.06
N GLY A 194 -33.77 -10.79 34.05
CA GLY A 194 -34.20 -10.88 32.63
C GLY A 194 -33.86 -9.74 31.63
N GLY A 195 -33.12 -10.09 30.55
CA GLY A 195 -33.22 -9.43 29.23
C GLY A 195 -31.90 -9.07 28.52
N PRO A 196 -31.67 -9.49 27.24
CA PRO A 196 -30.49 -9.13 26.46
C PRO A 196 -30.68 -7.84 25.64
N ILE A 197 -29.67 -6.96 25.61
CA ILE A 197 -29.63 -5.77 24.75
C ILE A 197 -28.98 -6.14 23.42
N THR A 198 -29.72 -5.94 22.33
CA THR A 198 -29.28 -6.07 20.93
C THR A 198 -29.00 -4.68 20.33
N SER A 199 -28.25 -4.66 19.23
CA SER A 199 -28.09 -3.61 18.17
C SER A 199 -26.74 -2.85 18.22
N THR A 200 -26.06 -2.55 17.10
CA THR A 200 -26.60 -2.21 15.78
C THR A 200 -25.57 -2.42 14.66
N SER A 201 -26.00 -3.00 13.54
CA SER A 201 -25.34 -3.07 12.24
C SER A 201 -25.42 -1.74 11.48
N ALA A 202 -24.33 -1.27 10.87
CA ALA A 202 -24.35 -0.09 10.00
C ALA A 202 -25.16 -0.34 8.70
N THR A 203 -25.83 0.71 8.23
CA THR A 203 -26.95 0.70 7.28
C THR A 203 -26.56 0.62 5.79
N PRO A 204 -27.48 0.20 4.90
CA PRO A 204 -27.24 -0.11 3.47
C PRO A 204 -26.79 1.06 2.58
N GLU A 205 -26.83 2.30 3.09
CA GLU A 205 -26.62 3.52 2.31
C GLU A 205 -25.14 3.77 1.95
N ILE A 206 -24.22 3.23 2.75
CA ILE A 206 -22.76 3.32 2.51
C ILE A 206 -22.32 2.34 1.41
N GLN A 207 -22.94 1.16 1.32
CA GLN A 207 -22.62 0.17 0.29
C GLN A 207 -23.06 0.63 -1.12
N TYR A 208 -24.14 1.42 -1.22
CA TYR A 208 -24.62 1.91 -2.51
C TYR A 208 -23.69 2.96 -3.14
N ARG A 209 -23.07 3.86 -2.35
CA ARG A 209 -22.22 4.95 -2.87
C ARG A 209 -20.91 4.47 -3.48
N ILE A 210 -20.33 3.39 -2.94
CA ILE A 210 -19.07 2.80 -3.44
C ILE A 210 -19.31 2.11 -4.80
N SER A 211 -20.51 1.53 -5.02
CA SER A 211 -20.85 0.84 -6.27
C SER A 211 -21.07 1.77 -7.47
N GLN A 212 -21.39 3.04 -7.25
CA GLN A 212 -21.79 3.98 -8.31
C GLN A 212 -20.61 4.78 -8.92
N HIS A 213 -19.47 4.90 -8.23
CA HIS A 213 -18.37 5.80 -8.64
C HIS A 213 -17.18 5.10 -9.33
N LEU A 214 -17.19 3.77 -9.46
CA LEU A 214 -16.13 3.02 -10.14
C LEU A 214 -16.60 2.58 -11.53
N ARG A 215 -16.68 3.52 -12.49
CA ARG A 215 -16.81 3.19 -13.92
C ARG A 215 -15.47 3.31 -14.63
N VAL A 216 -14.97 2.16 -15.10
CA VAL A 216 -13.78 2.08 -15.96
C VAL A 216 -14.09 2.77 -17.31
N PRO A 217 -13.27 3.74 -17.77
CA PRO A 217 -13.45 4.33 -19.09
C PRO A 217 -13.19 3.29 -20.18
N LYS A 218 -14.21 2.98 -20.98
CA LYS A 218 -14.09 2.20 -22.21
C LYS A 218 -13.53 3.12 -23.30
N TYR A 219 -12.22 3.04 -23.57
CA TYR A 219 -11.66 3.68 -24.75
C TYR A 219 -11.98 2.83 -26.00
N LYS A 220 -12.80 3.39 -26.89
CA LYS A 220 -13.01 2.91 -28.26
C LYS A 220 -11.81 3.35 -29.10
N VAL A 221 -11.13 2.39 -29.72
CA VAL A 221 -10.11 2.65 -30.74
C VAL A 221 -10.82 2.95 -32.06
N HIS A 222 -10.52 4.11 -32.64
CA HIS A 222 -10.77 4.42 -34.05
C HIS A 222 -9.42 4.57 -34.75
#